data_AF-A0A0N4YLX6-F1
#
_entry.id   AF-A0A0N4YLX6-F1
#
_cell.length_a   1.000
_cell.length_b   1.000
_cell.length_c   1.000
_cell.angle_alpha   90.00
_cell.angle_beta   90.00
_cell.angle_gamma   90.00
#
_symmetry.space_group_name_H-M   'P 1'
#
loop_
_entity.id
_entity.type
_entity.pdbx_description
1 polymer ?
#
loop_
_entity_poly.entity_id
_entity_poly.type
_entity_poly.pdbx_seq_one_letter_code
_entity_poly.pdbx_strand_id
1 'polypeptide(L)'
;MPKKVHAELFTLLAFNVEVATIREKITSQRGGESAGVYRLQFWKDALAAIYGESAAPVPRQPVAIALCAFAPMASKSLLDSLVAARQQTIGDRPFKTVTDVSRVLPFWKIMA
;
A
#
# COMPACT_ATOMS: atom_id res chain seq x y z
N MET A 1 0.71 24.24 -0.74
CA MET A 1 -0.25 23.41 0.01
C MET A 1 -0.53 24.03 1.39
N PRO A 2 -1.73 23.84 1.97
CA PRO A 2 -2.02 24.33 3.32
C PRO A 2 -1.20 23.56 4.36
N LYS A 3 -0.55 24.28 5.30
CA LYS A 3 0.34 23.68 6.31
C LYS A 3 -0.34 22.64 7.21
N LYS A 4 -1.67 22.75 7.37
CA LYS A 4 -2.47 21.88 8.25
C LYS A 4 -2.61 20.44 7.75
N VAL A 5 -2.47 20.19 6.45
CA VAL A 5 -2.66 18.85 5.83
C VAL A 5 -1.35 18.17 5.44
N HIS A 6 -0.21 18.80 5.74
CA HIS A 6 1.10 18.30 5.32
C HIS A 6 1.42 16.96 5.97
N ALA A 7 1.12 16.79 7.27
CA ALA A 7 1.47 15.58 7.99
C ALA A 7 0.70 14.36 7.44
N GLU A 8 -0.59 14.52 7.18
CA GLU A 8 -1.45 13.50 6.60
C GLU A 8 -1.00 13.15 5.18
N LEU A 9 -0.72 14.17 4.37
CA LEU A 9 -0.24 13.98 3.01
C LEU A 9 1.11 13.27 2.97
N PHE A 10 2.09 13.71 3.75
CA PHE A 10 3.40 13.07 3.81
C PHE A 10 3.28 11.63 4.29
N THR A 11 2.36 11.33 5.19
CA THR A 11 2.13 9.96 5.62
C THR A 11 1.52 9.11 4.52
N LEU A 12 0.53 9.63 3.77
CA LEU A 12 -0.03 8.92 2.62
C LEU A 12 1.02 8.68 1.52
N LEU A 13 1.86 9.67 1.25
CA LEU A 13 2.98 9.53 0.31
C LEU A 13 4.01 8.51 0.80
N ALA A 14 4.39 8.56 2.08
CA ALA A 14 5.30 7.59 2.67
C ALA A 14 4.72 6.17 2.62
N PHE A 15 3.43 6.00 2.89
CA PHE A 15 2.73 4.73 2.74
C PHE A 15 2.76 4.22 1.30
N ASN A 16 2.45 5.10 0.32
CA ASN A 16 2.53 4.72 -1.10
C ASN A 16 3.95 4.27 -1.49
N VAL A 17 4.98 4.96 -1.01
CA VAL A 17 6.39 4.57 -1.25
C VAL A 17 6.69 3.23 -0.60
N GLU A 18 6.32 3.01 0.66
CA GLU A 18 6.56 1.75 1.36
C GLU A 18 5.98 0.56 0.58
N VAL A 19 4.72 0.64 0.17
CA VAL A 19 4.06 -0.42 -0.60
C VAL A 19 4.66 -0.56 -2.02
N ALA A 20 5.04 0.55 -2.67
CA ALA A 20 5.67 0.51 -3.99
C ALA A 20 7.06 -0.17 -3.96
N THR A 21 7.87 0.06 -2.92
CA THR A 21 9.21 -0.54 -2.80
C THR A 21 9.18 -2.06 -2.59
N ILE A 22 8.03 -2.62 -2.22
CA ILE A 22 7.89 -4.07 -2.05
C ILE A 22 8.16 -4.79 -3.38
N ARG A 23 7.66 -4.27 -4.51
CA ARG A 23 7.90 -4.85 -5.84
C ARG A 23 9.39 -4.83 -6.20
N GLU A 24 10.05 -3.69 -6.00
CA GLU A 24 11.48 -3.52 -6.31
C GLU A 24 12.36 -4.52 -5.55
N LYS A 25 12.03 -4.76 -4.27
CA LYS A 25 12.75 -5.71 -3.42
C LYS A 25 12.52 -7.17 -3.83
N ILE A 26 11.35 -7.50 -4.38
CA ILE A 26 11.05 -8.83 -4.92
C ILE A 26 11.86 -9.08 -6.20
N THR A 27 11.85 -8.13 -7.13
CA THR A 27 12.58 -8.25 -8.42
C THR A 27 14.09 -8.37 -8.21
N SER A 28 14.62 -7.72 -7.16
CA SER A 28 16.04 -7.70 -6.85
C SER A 28 16.57 -8.98 -6.18
N GLN A 29 15.71 -9.86 -5.64
CA GLN A 29 16.11 -11.06 -4.90
C GLN A 29 15.65 -12.35 -5.60
N ARG A 30 16.59 -13.24 -5.98
CA ARG A 30 16.25 -14.61 -6.42
C ARG A 30 15.49 -15.31 -5.28
N GLY A 31 14.22 -15.70 -5.53
CA GLY A 31 13.33 -16.29 -4.52
C GLY A 31 12.55 -15.27 -3.67
N GLY A 32 12.56 -13.99 -4.04
CA GLY A 32 11.92 -12.90 -3.29
C GLY A 32 10.39 -12.87 -3.31
N GLU A 33 9.74 -13.73 -4.11
CA GLU A 33 8.28 -13.75 -4.26
C GLU A 33 7.57 -13.96 -2.91
N SER A 34 8.02 -14.93 -2.11
CA SER A 34 7.47 -15.21 -0.79
C SER A 34 7.65 -14.04 0.17
N ALA A 35 8.82 -13.39 0.15
CA ALA A 35 9.11 -12.24 1.00
C ALA A 35 8.20 -11.03 0.66
N GLY A 36 7.88 -10.86 -0.61
CA GLY A 36 6.91 -9.88 -1.10
C GLY A 36 5.51 -10.08 -0.57
N VAL A 37 5.02 -11.33 -0.63
CA VAL A 37 3.70 -11.72 -0.15
C VAL A 37 3.56 -11.44 1.35
N TYR A 38 4.55 -11.85 2.16
CA TYR A 38 4.52 -11.58 3.60
C TYR A 38 4.52 -10.08 3.91
N ARG A 39 5.23 -9.27 3.12
CA ARG A 39 5.32 -7.83 3.33
C ARG A 39 4.04 -7.09 2.95
N LEU A 40 3.32 -7.57 1.94
CA LEU A 40 1.97 -7.08 1.65
C LEU A 40 0.95 -7.53 2.69
N GLN A 41 1.06 -8.77 3.16
CA GLN A 41 0.18 -9.27 4.22
C GLN A 41 0.37 -8.46 5.50
N PHE A 42 1.61 -8.14 5.85
CA PHE A 42 1.93 -7.21 6.94
C PHE A 42 1.16 -5.89 6.84
N TRP A 43 1.08 -5.29 5.65
CA TRP A 43 0.35 -4.03 5.47
C TRP A 43 -1.17 -4.20 5.58
N LYS A 44 -1.73 -5.32 5.12
CA LYS A 44 -3.15 -5.63 5.33
C LYS A 44 -3.47 -5.78 6.82
N ASP A 45 -2.63 -6.51 7.55
CA ASP A 45 -2.79 -6.73 8.99
C ASP A 45 -2.60 -5.43 9.77
N ALA A 46 -1.66 -4.58 9.35
CA ALA A 46 -1.44 -3.25 9.93
C ALA A 46 -2.67 -2.35 9.75
N LEU A 47 -3.27 -2.32 8.56
CA LEU A 47 -4.51 -1.56 8.31
C LEU A 47 -5.67 -2.13 9.14
N ALA A 48 -5.82 -3.45 9.22
CA ALA A 48 -6.84 -4.07 10.07
C ALA A 48 -6.68 -3.67 11.55
N ALA A 49 -5.45 -3.61 12.07
CA ALA A 49 -5.18 -3.15 13.44
C ALA A 49 -5.48 -1.65 13.62
N ILE A 50 -5.07 -0.79 12.68
CA ILE A 50 -5.29 0.66 12.73
C ILE A 50 -6.78 1.02 12.77
N TYR A 51 -7.59 0.31 11.99
CA TYR A 51 -9.03 0.55 11.90
C TYR A 51 -9.88 -0.28 12.88
N GLY A 52 -9.24 -1.01 13.81
CA GLY A 52 -9.93 -1.76 14.86
C GLY A 52 -10.65 -3.03 14.40
N GLU A 53 -10.35 -3.54 13.21
CA GLU A 53 -10.87 -4.80 12.69
C GLU A 53 -10.11 -6.03 13.22
N SER A 54 -8.94 -5.80 13.84
CA SER A 54 -8.11 -6.83 14.47
C SER A 54 -7.83 -6.47 15.93
N ALA A 55 -7.80 -7.49 16.79
CA ALA A 55 -7.36 -7.36 18.18
C ALA A 55 -5.84 -7.21 18.31
N ALA A 56 -5.09 -7.34 17.22
CA ALA A 56 -3.65 -7.15 17.20
C ALA A 56 -3.28 -5.67 17.43
N PRO A 57 -2.18 -5.39 18.16
CA PRO A 57 -1.71 -4.02 18.33
C PRO A 57 -1.19 -3.44 17.00
N VAL A 58 -1.33 -2.12 16.84
CA VAL A 58 -0.74 -1.39 15.70
C VAL A 58 0.78 -1.65 15.68
N PRO A 59 1.36 -2.08 14.55
CA PRO A 59 2.78 -2.39 14.47
C PRO A 59 3.64 -1.15 14.72
N ARG A 60 4.84 -1.35 15.30
CA ARG A 60 5.80 -0.28 15.58
C ARG A 60 6.55 0.20 14.33
N GLN A 61 5.85 0.31 13.21
CA GLN A 61 6.38 0.84 11.96
C GLN A 61 6.00 2.33 11.86
N PRO A 62 6.94 3.25 11.55
CA PRO A 62 6.68 4.69 11.67
C PRO A 62 5.49 5.21 10.84
N VAL A 63 5.31 4.69 9.63
CA VAL A 63 4.20 5.07 8.74
C VAL A 63 2.86 4.52 9.26
N ALA A 64 2.83 3.34 9.87
CA ALA A 64 1.64 2.74 10.48
C ALA A 64 1.21 3.54 11.72
N ILE A 65 2.17 3.98 12.54
CA ILE A 65 1.91 4.87 13.68
C ILE A 65 1.36 6.21 13.18
N ALA A 66 1.97 6.79 12.15
CA ALA A 66 1.51 8.05 11.57
C ALA A 66 0.12 7.91 10.93
N LEU A 67 -0.15 6.80 10.23
CA LEU A 67 -1.47 6.48 9.68
C LEU A 67 -2.51 6.38 10.79
N CYS A 68 -2.18 5.72 11.90
CA CYS A 68 -3.07 5.60 13.05
C CYS A 68 -3.50 6.96 13.60
N ALA A 69 -2.64 7.98 13.55
CA ALA A 69 -2.93 9.31 14.07
C ALA A 69 -4.03 10.06 13.28
N PHE A 70 -4.26 9.74 12.00
CA PHE A 70 -5.32 10.36 11.19
C PHE A 70 -6.24 9.36 10.49
N ALA A 71 -6.16 8.06 10.84
CA ALA A 71 -7.02 7.00 10.31
C ALA A 71 -8.53 7.35 10.31
N PRO A 72 -9.09 8.07 11.30
CA PRO A 72 -10.50 8.48 11.27
C PRO A 72 -10.88 9.37 10.07
N MET A 73 -9.91 10.06 9.45
CA MET A 73 -10.12 10.93 8.30
C MET A 73 -9.73 10.27 6.96
N ALA A 74 -9.08 9.10 7.01
CA ALA A 74 -8.66 8.37 5.82
C ALA A 74 -9.67 7.26 5.48
N SER A 75 -9.87 7.04 4.19
CA SER A 75 -10.72 5.93 3.72
C SER A 75 -9.93 4.63 3.70
N LYS A 76 -10.28 3.70 4.59
CA LYS A 76 -9.68 2.36 4.63
C LYS A 76 -9.78 1.65 3.29
N SER A 77 -10.93 1.71 2.62
CA SER A 77 -11.14 1.01 1.35
C SER A 77 -10.17 1.48 0.26
N LEU A 78 -9.80 2.77 0.25
CA LEU A 78 -8.78 3.30 -0.66
C LEU A 78 -7.37 2.79 -0.31
N LEU A 79 -7.04 2.71 0.98
CA LEU A 79 -5.74 2.16 1.43
C LEU A 79 -5.61 0.67 1.13
N ASP A 80 -6.66 -0.12 1.39
CA ASP A 80 -6.73 -1.54 1.04
C ASP A 80 -6.64 -1.74 -0.48
N SER A 81 -7.32 -0.90 -1.26
CA SER A 81 -7.27 -0.93 -2.72
C SER A 81 -5.86 -0.64 -3.23
N LEU A 82 -5.11 0.27 -2.61
CA LEU A 82 -3.73 0.57 -2.96
C LEU A 82 -2.82 -0.65 -2.74
N VAL A 83 -2.96 -1.34 -1.61
CA VAL A 83 -2.20 -2.57 -1.31
C VAL A 83 -2.57 -3.69 -2.29
N ALA A 84 -3.85 -3.88 -2.58
CA ALA A 84 -4.33 -4.89 -3.51
C ALA A 84 -3.86 -4.63 -4.96
N ALA A 85 -3.92 -3.38 -5.42
CA ALA A 85 -3.43 -3.00 -6.74
C ALA A 85 -1.94 -3.31 -6.89
N ARG A 86 -1.14 -3.05 -5.84
CA ARG A 86 0.29 -3.37 -5.83
C ARG A 86 0.53 -4.88 -5.86
N GLN A 87 -0.27 -5.66 -5.14
CA GLN A 87 -0.21 -7.14 -5.20
C GLN A 87 -0.44 -7.69 -6.61
N GLN A 88 -1.37 -7.10 -7.37
CA GLN A 88 -1.65 -7.52 -8.75
C GLN A 88 -0.50 -7.23 -9.73
N THR A 89 0.37 -6.28 -9.38
CA THR A 89 1.58 -5.95 -10.16
C THR A 89 2.83 -6.73 -9.72
N ILE A 90 2.72 -7.60 -8.70
CA ILE A 90 3.82 -8.45 -8.25
C ILE A 90 3.86 -9.70 -9.14
N GLY A 91 4.91 -9.74 -9.95
CA GLY A 91 5.10 -10.71 -11.02
C GLY A 91 4.94 -10.01 -12.37
N ASP A 92 5.96 -10.09 -13.22
CA ASP A 92 5.90 -9.67 -14.63
C ASP A 92 5.03 -10.64 -15.43
N ARG A 93 3.76 -10.79 -15.02
CA ARG A 93 2.77 -11.44 -15.86
C ARG A 93 2.42 -10.42 -16.94
N PRO A 94 2.78 -10.66 -18.21
CA PRO A 94 2.38 -9.75 -19.27
C PRO A 94 0.86 -9.64 -19.26
N PHE A 95 0.35 -8.40 -19.37
CA PHE A 95 -1.07 -8.17 -19.57
C PHE A 95 -1.50 -8.92 -20.83
N LYS A 96 -2.43 -9.86 -20.70
CA LYS A 96 -2.85 -10.71 -21.84
C LYS A 96 -3.82 -9.98 -22.75
N THR A 97 -4.51 -8.97 -22.24
CA THR A 97 -5.56 -8.24 -22.96
C THR A 97 -5.53 -6.75 -22.64
N VAL A 98 -6.06 -5.92 -23.56
CA VAL A 98 -6.24 -4.47 -23.34
C VAL A 98 -7.13 -4.18 -22.13
N THR A 99 -8.10 -5.06 -21.85
CA THR A 99 -8.99 -4.98 -20.69
C THR A 99 -8.24 -5.09 -19.36
N ASP A 100 -7.16 -5.88 -19.30
CA ASP A 100 -6.33 -5.99 -18.10
C ASP A 100 -5.55 -4.69 -17.84
N VAL A 101 -5.14 -3.99 -18.89
CA VAL A 101 -4.50 -2.66 -18.79
C VAL A 101 -5.50 -1.64 -18.24
N SER A 102 -6.77 -1.67 -18.67
CA SER A 102 -7.81 -0.77 -18.19
C SER A 102 -8.13 -0.88 -16.70
N ARG A 103 -7.84 -2.02 -16.07
CA ARG A 103 -8.02 -2.22 -14.62
C ARG A 103 -6.96 -1.53 -13.76
N VAL A 104 -5.77 -1.29 -14.33
CA VAL A 104 -4.64 -0.62 -13.65
C VAL A 104 -4.47 0.86 -14.04
N LEU A 105 -5.05 1.30 -15.17
CA LEU A 105 -5.02 2.70 -15.63
C LEU A 105 -5.58 3.76 -14.65
N PRO A 106 -6.63 3.50 -13.85
CA PRO A 106 -7.15 4.49 -12.90
C PRO A 106 -6.11 4.93 -11.86
N PHE A 107 -5.13 4.07 -11.55
CA PHE A 107 -4.10 4.33 -10.55
C PHE A 107 -2.91 5.12 -11.10
N TRP A 108 -2.59 5.00 -12.39
CA TRP A 108 -1.53 5.82 -13.00
C TRP A 108 -1.90 7.30 -13.00
N LYS A 109 -3.19 7.60 -13.18
CA LYS A 109 -3.74 8.97 -13.10
C LYS A 109 -3.64 9.61 -11.71
N ILE A 110 -3.44 8.83 -10.65
CA ILE A 110 -3.27 9.33 -9.28
C ILE A 110 -1.79 9.60 -8.97
N MET A 111 -0.86 9.05 -9.76
CA MET A 111 0.59 9.19 -9.57
C MET A 111 1.28 10.13 -10.56
N ALA A 112 0.53 10.75 -11.48
CA ALA A 112 1.02 11.71 -12.48
C ALA A 112 0.52 13.13 -12.17
#